data_AF-A0A7J9M225-F1
#
_entry.id   AF-A0A7J9M225-F1
#
_cell.length_a   1.000
_cell.length_b   1.000
_cell.length_c   1.000
_cell.angle_alpha   90.00
_cell.angle_beta   90.00
_cell.angle_gamma   90.00
#
_symmetry.space_group_name_H-M   'P 1'
#
loop_
_entity.id
_entity.type
_entity.pdbx_description
1 polymer ?
#
loop_
_entity_poly.entity_id
_entity_poly.type
_entity_poly.pdbx_seq_one_letter_code
_entity_poly.pdbx_strand_id
1 'polypeptide(L)'
;MSNCNMTRFRAVHCKAMFPWSMSRRWRNGCQRTLSTSITHFSQNTSLTVHAPTSIVLAVNLTPFDAPQRSDEWFALRRNKLTTSTFSTALGFWKGKRRSELWHEKVFASETQVLESSKRCAMEWGVLNEVAAIERYRSITGREVSSLGFAIHSKEKFNWLGASPDGLLGCFPGGGILEVKCPYNKGKPETALPWSTMPFYYMPQVQGQMEIMDREWVDLYCWTQNGSTIFRVHRERNYWDLIHSILREFWWGNVIPAREALSLGKEEDAKTYEPSSTHKQTGLAISKSIKLASEAKMLCREIAGHIEFYR
;
A
#
# COMPACT_ATOMS: atom_id res chain seq x y z
N MET A 1 -6.88 -59.00 -17.59
CA MET A 1 -6.07 -58.74 -16.37
C MET A 1 -6.22 -57.25 -16.07
N SER A 2 -7.34 -56.81 -15.49
CA SER A 2 -7.64 -56.80 -14.03
C SER A 2 -6.72 -55.76 -13.34
N ASN A 3 -7.17 -54.66 -12.72
CA ASN A 3 -8.42 -54.41 -11.99
C ASN A 3 -8.83 -52.93 -12.01
N CYS A 4 -10.16 -52.76 -12.12
CA CYS A 4 -10.96 -51.61 -11.71
C CYS A 4 -11.23 -51.73 -10.19
N ASN A 5 -11.35 -50.63 -9.45
CA ASN A 5 -11.99 -50.66 -8.14
C ASN A 5 -12.79 -49.37 -7.84
N MET A 6 -14.11 -49.55 -7.85
CA MET A 6 -15.16 -48.69 -7.33
C MET A 6 -15.59 -49.23 -5.96
N THR A 7 -15.94 -48.35 -5.01
CA THR A 7 -16.99 -48.54 -3.97
C THR A 7 -17.08 -47.23 -3.14
N ARG A 8 -18.13 -46.39 -3.25
CA ARG A 8 -19.52 -46.42 -2.71
C ARG A 8 -19.68 -46.33 -1.18
N PHE A 9 -20.24 -45.19 -0.76
CA PHE A 9 -21.30 -44.88 0.22
C PHE A 9 -21.26 -45.43 1.66
N ARG A 10 -21.46 -44.51 2.62
CA ARG A 10 -22.51 -44.62 3.66
C ARG A 10 -23.11 -43.25 3.99
N ALA A 11 -24.43 -43.19 3.92
CA ALA A 11 -25.29 -42.12 4.39
C ALA A 11 -25.73 -42.40 5.84
N VAL A 12 -26.02 -41.35 6.61
CA VAL A 12 -26.89 -41.44 7.80
C VAL A 12 -27.91 -40.30 7.74
N HIS A 13 -29.17 -40.69 7.57
CA HIS A 13 -30.36 -39.90 7.86
C HIS A 13 -30.73 -40.09 9.34
N CYS A 14 -31.20 -39.03 9.99
CA CYS A 14 -32.25 -39.13 11.00
C CYS A 14 -33.26 -38.00 10.78
N LYS A 15 -34.54 -38.38 10.75
CA LYS A 15 -35.72 -37.54 10.49
C LYS A 15 -36.34 -37.10 11.81
N ALA A 16 -36.89 -35.88 11.76
CA ALA A 16 -38.18 -35.40 12.27
C ALA A 16 -38.51 -35.43 13.78
N MET A 17 -39.03 -34.31 14.29
CA MET A 17 -40.45 -34.17 14.66
C MET A 17 -40.83 -32.69 14.92
N PHE A 18 -41.87 -32.23 14.23
CA PHE A 18 -42.78 -31.13 14.60
C PHE A 18 -43.94 -31.75 15.42
N PRO A 19 -44.68 -31.02 16.29
CA PRO A 19 -45.81 -30.23 15.78
C PRO A 19 -46.29 -29.00 16.62
N TRP A 20 -47.00 -28.10 15.91
CA TRP A 20 -48.18 -27.32 16.35
C TRP A 20 -48.03 -26.28 17.48
N SER A 21 -48.82 -25.22 17.62
CA SER A 21 -49.75 -24.44 16.78
C SER A 21 -50.27 -23.26 17.64
N MET A 22 -50.94 -22.31 17.00
CA MET A 22 -51.99 -21.42 17.55
C MET A 22 -51.63 -20.17 18.36
N SER A 23 -51.97 -19.05 17.71
CA SER A 23 -52.46 -17.81 18.27
C SER A 23 -53.53 -17.99 19.36
N ARG A 24 -53.55 -17.08 20.36
CA ARG A 24 -54.79 -16.42 20.79
C ARG A 24 -54.51 -15.16 21.60
N ARG A 25 -55.11 -14.07 21.08
CA ARG A 25 -55.50 -12.82 21.75
C ARG A 25 -55.90 -13.02 23.20
N TRP A 26 -55.47 -12.12 24.08
CA TRP A 26 -56.34 -11.57 25.13
C TRP A 26 -56.23 -10.04 25.15
N ARG A 27 -57.39 -9.46 25.39
CA ARG A 27 -57.82 -8.08 25.24
C ARG A 27 -58.06 -7.55 26.66
N ASN A 28 -57.67 -6.30 26.93
CA ASN A 28 -58.22 -5.39 27.95
C ASN A 28 -57.60 -4.02 27.61
N GLY A 29 -58.28 -2.92 27.29
CA GLY A 29 -59.67 -2.53 27.53
C GLY A 29 -59.67 -1.31 28.46
N CYS A 30 -59.89 -0.10 27.87
CA CYS A 30 -60.27 1.23 28.44
C CYS A 30 -59.27 2.33 28.08
N GLN A 31 -59.63 3.56 27.73
CA GLN A 31 -60.87 4.21 27.28
C GLN A 31 -60.42 5.52 26.58
N ARG A 32 -61.24 6.00 25.64
CA ARG A 32 -61.00 7.20 24.81
C ARG A 32 -61.08 8.50 25.63
N THR A 33 -60.40 9.54 25.16
CA THR A 33 -61.06 10.84 24.89
C THR A 33 -60.30 11.60 23.81
N LEU A 34 -61.07 12.08 22.83
CA LEU A 34 -60.65 12.91 21.69
C LEU A 34 -60.66 14.39 22.11
N SER A 35 -59.77 15.18 21.52
CA SER A 35 -60.08 16.59 21.23
C SER A 35 -59.39 17.02 19.92
N THR A 36 -60.21 17.49 19.00
CA THR A 36 -59.90 18.05 17.68
C THR A 36 -59.64 19.56 17.77
N SER A 37 -58.73 20.11 16.94
CA SER A 37 -59.00 21.18 15.93
C SER A 37 -57.72 21.75 15.27
N ILE A 38 -57.61 21.48 13.95
CA ILE A 38 -57.24 22.29 12.74
C ILE A 38 -56.93 23.81 13.01
N THR A 39 -55.89 24.49 12.48
CA THR A 39 -55.61 24.89 11.07
C THR A 39 -54.19 25.47 10.80
N HIS A 40 -53.71 25.20 9.57
CA HIS A 40 -52.70 25.83 8.69
C HIS A 40 -52.04 27.19 9.05
N PHE A 41 -50.72 27.33 8.83
CA PHE A 41 -50.12 28.00 7.65
C PHE A 41 -48.57 27.93 7.64
N SER A 42 -48.05 27.99 6.42
CA SER A 42 -46.68 27.89 5.90
C SER A 42 -45.57 28.65 6.63
N GLN A 43 -44.35 28.07 6.67
CA GLN A 43 -43.13 28.75 6.19
C GLN A 43 -42.05 27.74 5.80
N ASN A 44 -41.61 27.83 4.54
CA ASN A 44 -40.44 27.18 3.98
C ASN A 44 -39.17 27.64 4.71
N THR A 45 -38.39 26.71 5.23
CA THR A 45 -36.94 26.85 5.33
C THR A 45 -36.29 25.54 4.92
N SER A 46 -35.71 25.52 3.72
CA SER A 46 -34.81 24.46 3.29
C SER A 46 -33.64 24.40 4.25
N LEU A 47 -33.60 23.37 5.09
CA LEU A 47 -32.42 23.03 5.87
C LEU A 47 -31.41 22.37 4.95
N THR A 48 -30.50 23.18 4.41
CA THR A 48 -29.29 22.71 3.76
C THR A 48 -28.47 21.94 4.80
N VAL A 49 -28.56 20.61 4.76
CA VAL A 49 -27.67 19.73 5.53
C VAL A 49 -26.30 19.82 4.88
N HIS A 50 -25.48 20.75 5.36
CA HIS A 50 -24.05 20.72 5.06
C HIS A 50 -23.48 19.46 5.69
N ALA A 51 -23.06 18.52 4.85
CA ALA A 51 -22.25 17.38 5.27
C ALA A 51 -21.03 17.90 6.02
N PRO A 52 -20.74 17.42 7.24
CA PRO A 52 -19.50 17.79 7.90
C PRO A 52 -18.36 17.20 7.09
N THR A 53 -17.54 18.08 6.54
CA THR A 53 -16.22 17.76 6.01
C THR A 53 -15.48 16.90 7.03
N SER A 54 -15.02 15.73 6.59
CA SER A 54 -14.27 14.78 7.39
C SER A 54 -13.07 15.47 8.06
N ILE A 55 -13.19 15.76 9.35
CA ILE A 55 -12.08 16.20 10.19
C ILE A 55 -11.16 14.98 10.34
N VAL A 56 -10.04 15.01 9.63
CA VAL A 56 -8.95 14.06 9.79
C VAL A 56 -8.38 14.23 11.19
N LEU A 57 -8.67 13.28 12.08
CA LEU A 57 -8.03 13.20 13.39
C LEU A 57 -6.53 12.92 13.19
N ALA A 58 -5.73 13.91 13.53
CA ALA A 58 -4.29 13.96 13.33
C ALA A 58 -3.59 12.81 14.09
N VAL A 59 -3.02 11.88 13.34
CA VAL A 59 -1.79 11.21 13.78
C VAL A 59 -0.71 12.30 13.78
N ASN A 60 0.22 12.27 14.74
CA ASN A 60 1.48 13.05 14.71
C ASN A 60 2.40 12.58 13.57
N LEU A 61 1.86 12.52 12.35
CA LEU A 61 2.60 12.67 11.12
C LEU A 61 2.93 14.16 11.06
N THR A 62 4.13 14.52 10.62
CA THR A 62 4.33 15.83 10.01
C THR A 62 4.01 15.63 8.53
N PRO A 63 2.73 15.69 8.08
CA PRO A 63 2.45 15.74 6.67
C PRO A 63 3.09 17.03 6.18
N PHE A 64 4.17 16.88 5.42
CA PHE A 64 4.52 17.96 4.53
C PHE A 64 3.54 17.83 3.39
N ASP A 65 2.61 18.78 3.28
CA ASP A 65 1.71 18.93 2.14
C ASP A 65 2.49 19.35 0.87
N ALA A 66 3.72 18.87 0.71
CA ALA A 66 4.50 18.96 -0.51
C ALA A 66 3.85 18.00 -1.52
N PRO A 67 3.19 18.52 -2.58
CA PRO A 67 2.55 17.68 -3.57
C PRO A 67 3.57 16.70 -4.17
N GLN A 68 3.16 15.46 -4.45
CA GLN A 68 4.05 14.47 -5.02
C GLN A 68 4.68 15.02 -6.31
N ARG A 69 6.01 14.87 -6.45
CA ARG A 69 6.83 15.39 -7.58
C ARG A 69 7.05 16.91 -7.61
N SER A 70 6.66 17.66 -6.58
CA SER A 70 7.10 19.05 -6.39
C SER A 70 8.58 19.14 -6.00
N ASP A 71 9.19 20.32 -6.16
CA ASP A 71 10.58 20.55 -5.75
C ASP A 71 10.75 20.39 -4.23
N GLU A 72 9.74 20.80 -3.45
CA GLU A 72 9.68 20.58 -2.01
C GLU A 72 9.67 19.08 -1.67
N TRP A 73 8.93 18.28 -2.44
CA TRP A 73 8.88 16.83 -2.28
C TRP A 73 10.24 16.18 -2.57
N PHE A 74 10.93 16.60 -3.63
CA PHE A 74 12.29 16.13 -3.92
C PHE A 74 13.28 16.54 -2.83
N ALA A 75 13.19 17.77 -2.34
CA ALA A 75 14.05 18.28 -1.27
C ALA A 75 13.88 17.48 0.04
N LEU A 76 12.62 17.20 0.44
CA LEU A 76 12.31 16.41 1.63
C LEU A 76 12.86 14.97 1.53
N ARG A 77 12.78 14.36 0.34
CA ARG A 77 13.24 12.99 0.08
C ARG A 77 14.76 12.84 0.02
N ARG A 78 15.50 13.91 -0.31
CA ARG A 78 16.97 13.88 -0.45
C ARG A 78 17.66 13.38 0.81
N ASN A 79 17.14 13.76 1.98
CA ASN A 79 17.70 13.42 3.29
C ASN A 79 16.92 12.32 4.00
N LYS A 80 16.31 11.41 3.22
CA LYS A 80 15.51 10.29 3.71
C LYS A 80 15.79 9.04 2.88
N LEU A 81 15.72 7.89 3.53
CA LEU A 81 15.57 6.62 2.84
C LEU A 81 14.08 6.38 2.60
N THR A 82 13.69 6.38 1.33
CA THR A 82 12.28 6.28 0.93
C THR A 82 11.86 4.84 0.72
N THR A 83 10.63 4.46 1.07
CA THR A 83 10.14 3.08 0.96
C THR A 83 10.34 2.43 -0.41
N SER A 84 10.23 3.21 -1.49
CA SER A 84 10.47 2.74 -2.87
C SER A 84 11.90 2.27 -3.14
N THR A 85 12.88 2.67 -2.32
CA THR A 85 14.29 2.25 -2.46
C THR A 85 14.68 1.16 -1.48
N PHE A 86 13.77 0.67 -0.63
CA PHE A 86 14.11 -0.31 0.40
C PHE A 86 14.63 -1.62 -0.19
N SER A 87 14.02 -2.16 -1.25
CA SER A 87 14.54 -3.37 -1.91
C SER A 87 15.98 -3.21 -2.39
N THR A 88 16.34 -2.01 -2.87
CA THR A 88 17.72 -1.68 -3.26
C THR A 88 18.66 -1.59 -2.06
N ALA A 89 18.28 -0.90 -0.99
CA ALA A 89 19.06 -0.81 0.24
C ALA A 89 19.26 -2.19 0.91
N LEU A 90 18.28 -3.09 0.76
CA LEU A 90 18.34 -4.48 1.22
C LEU A 90 19.21 -5.38 0.32
N GLY A 91 19.71 -4.89 -0.83
CA GLY A 91 20.55 -5.67 -1.75
C GLY A 91 19.78 -6.67 -2.62
N PHE A 92 18.50 -6.44 -2.93
CA PHE A 92 17.71 -7.39 -3.74
C PHE A 92 18.19 -7.48 -5.20
N TRP A 93 18.88 -6.45 -5.67
CA TRP A 93 19.33 -6.35 -7.06
C TRP A 93 20.80 -6.70 -7.18
N LYS A 94 21.14 -7.45 -8.23
CA LYS A 94 22.52 -7.78 -8.56
C LYS A 94 23.31 -6.52 -8.95
N GLY A 95 24.64 -6.63 -8.89
CA GLY A 95 25.55 -5.58 -9.33
C GLY A 95 25.69 -4.45 -8.30
N LYS A 96 25.77 -3.21 -8.79
CA LYS A 96 26.15 -2.05 -7.97
C LYS A 96 24.98 -1.25 -7.41
N ARG A 97 23.72 -1.66 -7.60
CA ARG A 97 22.54 -0.83 -7.25
C ARG A 97 22.50 -0.35 -5.79
N ARG A 98 22.97 -1.17 -4.84
CA ARG A 98 23.04 -0.78 -3.42
C ARG A 98 24.07 0.32 -3.19
N SER A 99 25.23 0.23 -3.85
CA SER A 99 26.27 1.26 -3.87
C SER A 99 25.83 2.52 -4.63
N GLU A 100 25.15 2.38 -5.78
CA GLU A 100 24.57 3.50 -6.53
C GLU A 100 23.56 4.31 -5.68
N LEU A 101 22.70 3.61 -4.93
CA LEU A 101 21.79 4.25 -3.97
C LEU A 101 22.55 4.94 -2.84
N TRP A 102 23.61 4.31 -2.30
CA TRP A 102 24.44 4.94 -1.28
C TRP A 102 25.07 6.23 -1.82
N HIS A 103 25.61 6.19 -3.04
CA HIS A 103 26.20 7.36 -3.70
C HIS A 103 25.16 8.48 -3.89
N GLU A 104 23.94 8.15 -4.34
CA GLU A 104 22.82 9.10 -4.44
C GLU A 104 22.51 9.78 -3.09
N LYS A 105 22.62 9.02 -1.99
CA LYS A 105 22.36 9.56 -0.64
C LYS A 105 23.56 10.31 -0.08
N VAL A 106 24.79 9.96 -0.42
CA VAL A 106 25.98 10.58 0.16
C VAL A 106 26.37 11.86 -0.58
N PHE A 107 26.38 11.82 -1.91
CA PHE A 107 26.84 12.92 -2.75
C PHE A 107 25.64 13.71 -3.28
N ALA A 108 25.54 14.99 -2.90
CA ALA A 108 24.48 15.87 -3.38
C ALA A 108 24.71 16.18 -4.87
N SER A 109 23.82 15.65 -5.72
CA SER A 109 23.69 15.97 -7.15
C SER A 109 25.00 16.04 -7.95
N GLU A 110 25.55 14.87 -8.29
CA GLU A 110 25.86 14.71 -9.71
C GLU A 110 24.54 14.37 -10.40
N THR A 111 24.23 15.08 -11.49
CA THR A 111 23.15 14.69 -12.40
C THR A 111 23.46 13.29 -12.88
N GLN A 112 22.98 12.27 -12.15
CA GLN A 112 23.06 10.91 -12.62
C GLN A 112 22.28 10.89 -13.91
N VAL A 113 22.99 10.69 -15.02
CA VAL A 113 22.39 10.48 -16.32
C VAL A 113 21.53 9.23 -16.18
N LEU A 114 20.25 9.44 -15.90
CA LEU A 114 19.33 8.35 -15.75
C LEU A 114 19.19 7.72 -17.14
N GLU A 115 19.56 6.44 -17.24
CA GLU A 115 19.36 5.64 -18.45
C GLU A 115 17.99 5.92 -19.06
N SER A 116 17.94 6.15 -20.37
CA SER A 116 16.71 6.54 -21.10
C SER A 116 15.54 5.61 -20.77
N SER A 117 15.79 4.31 -20.70
CA SER A 117 14.80 3.29 -20.32
C SER A 117 14.19 3.48 -18.93
N LYS A 118 14.98 3.88 -17.93
CA LYS A 118 14.49 4.17 -16.56
C LYS A 118 13.63 5.43 -16.57
N ARG A 119 14.05 6.47 -17.31
CA ARG A 119 13.28 7.71 -17.47
C ARG A 119 11.91 7.43 -18.11
N CYS A 120 11.89 6.72 -19.24
CA CYS A 120 10.63 6.36 -19.91
C CYS A 120 9.70 5.53 -19.02
N ALA A 121 10.25 4.60 -18.21
CA ALA A 121 9.44 3.84 -17.26
C ALA A 121 8.83 4.71 -16.16
N MET A 122 9.57 5.70 -15.66
CA MET A 122 9.06 6.67 -14.68
C MET A 122 7.98 7.57 -15.27
N GLU A 123 8.23 8.12 -16.46
CA GLU A 123 7.26 8.94 -17.20
C GLU A 123 5.98 8.15 -17.50
N TRP A 124 6.11 6.88 -17.89
CA TRP A 124 4.97 5.99 -18.09
C TRP A 124 4.12 5.84 -16.82
N GLY A 125 4.76 5.63 -15.67
CA GLY A 125 4.08 5.58 -14.38
C GLY A 125 3.32 6.87 -14.10
N VAL A 126 4.02 8.01 -14.22
CA VAL A 126 3.48 9.37 -14.02
C VAL A 126 2.23 9.62 -14.86
N LEU A 127 2.28 9.29 -16.14
CA LEU A 127 1.20 9.54 -17.09
C LEU A 127 -0.06 8.72 -16.79
N ASN A 128 0.10 7.50 -16.26
CA ASN A 128 -1.00 6.56 -16.11
C ASN A 128 -1.56 6.46 -14.69
N GLU A 129 -0.86 6.97 -13.69
CA GLU A 129 -1.23 6.85 -12.27
C GLU A 129 -2.63 7.39 -11.97
N VAL A 130 -2.97 8.57 -12.48
CA VAL A 130 -4.30 9.18 -12.28
C VAL A 130 -5.40 8.29 -12.86
N ALA A 131 -5.24 7.82 -14.10
CA ALA A 131 -6.21 6.93 -14.74
C ALA A 131 -6.33 5.57 -14.02
N ALA A 132 -5.21 5.05 -13.51
CA ALA A 132 -5.19 3.83 -12.72
C ALA A 132 -5.94 4.00 -11.39
N ILE A 133 -5.73 5.11 -10.66
CA ILE A 133 -6.47 5.42 -9.42
C ILE A 133 -7.97 5.51 -9.71
N GLU A 134 -8.38 6.22 -10.76
CA GLU A 134 -9.80 6.30 -11.14
C GLU A 134 -10.39 4.93 -11.50
N ARG A 135 -9.63 4.07 -12.18
CA ARG A 135 -10.07 2.69 -12.44
C ARG A 135 -10.21 1.88 -11.15
N TYR A 136 -9.28 2.03 -10.21
CA TYR A 136 -9.37 1.40 -8.89
C TYR A 136 -10.63 1.86 -8.13
N ARG A 137 -10.94 3.15 -8.13
CA ARG A 137 -12.17 3.70 -7.53
C ARG A 137 -13.41 3.10 -8.17
N SER A 138 -13.44 3.03 -9.50
CA SER A 138 -14.56 2.45 -10.26
C SER A 138 -14.78 0.96 -9.95
N ILE A 139 -13.72 0.18 -9.81
CA ILE A 139 -13.80 -1.27 -9.51
C ILE A 139 -14.23 -1.51 -8.06
N THR A 140 -13.64 -0.77 -7.11
CA THR A 140 -13.78 -1.07 -5.68
C THR A 140 -14.90 -0.28 -4.99
N GLY A 141 -15.36 0.81 -5.60
CA GLY A 141 -16.27 1.79 -4.99
C GLY A 141 -15.65 2.54 -3.82
N ARG A 142 -14.33 2.46 -3.60
CA ARG A 142 -13.64 3.11 -2.47
C ARG A 142 -13.21 4.51 -2.84
N GLU A 143 -13.35 5.41 -1.88
CA GLU A 143 -12.74 6.73 -1.91
C GLU A 143 -11.22 6.62 -1.69
N VAL A 144 -10.47 7.40 -2.47
CA VAL A 144 -9.01 7.51 -2.39
C VAL A 144 -8.65 8.97 -2.12
N SER A 145 -8.03 9.24 -0.97
CA SER A 145 -7.49 10.56 -0.64
C SER A 145 -5.99 10.61 -0.92
N SER A 146 -5.48 11.75 -1.39
CA SER A 146 -4.04 11.95 -1.66
C SER A 146 -3.25 12.25 -0.39
N LEU A 147 -1.96 11.92 -0.40
CA LEU A 147 -0.97 12.33 0.60
C LEU A 147 0.39 12.48 -0.09
N GLY A 148 1.05 13.63 0.06
CA GLY A 148 2.32 13.91 -0.63
C GLY A 148 3.52 13.11 -0.12
N PHE A 149 3.99 13.45 1.09
CA PHE A 149 5.12 12.77 1.72
C PHE A 149 4.92 12.65 3.23
N ALA A 150 5.09 11.43 3.74
CA ALA A 150 5.04 11.10 5.15
C ALA A 150 6.46 10.78 5.65
N ILE A 151 6.81 11.36 6.79
CA ILE A 151 7.99 10.98 7.58
C ILE A 151 7.52 10.13 8.75
N HIS A 152 8.34 9.18 9.18
CA HIS A 152 8.01 8.36 10.34
C HIS A 152 7.76 9.25 11.58
N SER A 153 6.62 9.04 12.26
CA SER A 153 6.18 9.83 13.42
C SER A 153 7.15 9.80 14.61
N LYS A 154 7.76 8.63 14.88
CA LYS A 154 8.82 8.47 15.88
C LYS A 154 10.10 9.15 15.42
N GLU A 155 10.58 10.13 16.18
CA GLU A 155 11.77 10.95 15.89
C GLU A 155 13.02 10.11 15.55
N LYS A 156 13.27 9.02 16.29
CA LYS A 156 14.40 8.09 16.03
C LYS A 156 14.39 7.43 14.64
N PHE A 157 13.27 7.53 13.92
CA PHE A 157 13.06 6.97 12.59
C PHE A 157 12.80 8.06 11.53
N ASN A 158 13.04 9.34 11.86
CA ASN A 158 12.85 10.47 10.95
C ASN A 158 13.72 10.42 9.67
N TRP A 159 14.65 9.48 9.58
CA TRP A 159 15.45 9.19 8.39
C TRP A 159 14.69 8.33 7.36
N LEU A 160 13.52 7.81 7.71
CA LEU A 160 12.64 7.04 6.83
C LEU A 160 11.47 7.91 6.34
N GLY A 161 11.09 7.73 5.08
CA GLY A 161 9.93 8.41 4.50
C GLY A 161 9.17 7.58 3.46
N ALA A 162 7.91 7.93 3.26
CA ALA A 162 6.99 7.25 2.35
C ALA A 162 6.17 8.26 1.54
N SER A 163 5.87 7.92 0.29
CA SER A 163 4.84 8.58 -0.52
C SER A 163 3.89 7.50 -1.00
N PRO A 164 2.73 7.32 -0.36
CA PRO A 164 1.69 6.44 -0.90
C PRO A 164 1.04 7.11 -2.11
N ASP A 165 0.48 6.31 -3.02
CA ASP A 165 -0.30 6.85 -4.14
C ASP A 165 -1.73 7.20 -3.70
N GLY A 166 -2.18 6.64 -2.58
CA GLY A 166 -3.43 7.05 -1.93
C GLY A 166 -3.62 6.49 -0.53
N LEU A 167 -4.57 7.08 0.18
CA LEU A 167 -5.07 6.63 1.47
C LEU A 167 -6.50 6.12 1.31
N LEU A 168 -6.81 5.00 1.97
CA LEU A 168 -8.08 4.30 1.85
C LEU A 168 -8.81 4.30 3.20
N GLY A 169 -9.96 4.98 3.26
CA GLY A 169 -10.77 5.06 4.49
C GLY A 169 -10.14 5.92 5.59
N CYS A 170 -10.87 6.07 6.70
CA CYS A 170 -10.46 6.91 7.83
C CYS A 170 -9.58 6.14 8.84
N PHE A 171 -8.81 6.88 9.64
CA PHE A 171 -8.12 6.31 10.80
C PHE A 171 -9.08 6.25 12.00
N PRO A 172 -9.01 5.20 12.86
CA PRO A 172 -8.22 3.98 12.72
C PRO A 172 -8.85 2.98 11.72
N GLY A 173 -8.03 2.10 11.13
CA GLY A 173 -8.50 0.98 10.29
C GLY A 173 -8.44 1.20 8.78
N GLY A 174 -8.18 2.43 8.32
CA GLY A 174 -7.85 2.72 6.94
C GLY A 174 -6.59 2.00 6.45
N GLY A 175 -6.43 1.91 5.14
CA GLY A 175 -5.29 1.31 4.46
C GLY A 175 -4.59 2.29 3.54
N ILE A 176 -3.68 1.74 2.74
CA ILE A 176 -2.87 2.49 1.77
C ILE A 176 -3.15 1.92 0.38
N LEU A 177 -3.21 2.78 -0.63
CA LEU A 177 -3.16 2.40 -2.03
C LEU A 177 -1.74 2.62 -2.56
N GLU A 178 -1.19 1.59 -3.19
CA GLU A 178 0.05 1.65 -3.95
C GLU A 178 -0.24 1.20 -5.38
N VAL A 179 -0.05 2.08 -6.35
CA VAL A 179 -0.34 1.86 -7.77
C VAL A 179 0.95 1.58 -8.52
N LYS A 180 0.91 0.59 -9.41
CA LYS A 180 1.99 0.28 -10.33
C LYS A 180 1.46 0.15 -11.73
N CYS A 181 2.09 0.89 -12.65
CA CYS A 181 1.85 0.83 -14.08
C CYS A 181 3.11 0.26 -14.76
N PRO A 182 3.22 -1.06 -14.97
CA PRO A 182 4.43 -1.67 -15.52
C PRO A 182 4.74 -1.20 -16.96
N TYR A 183 5.97 -0.75 -17.20
CA TYR A 183 6.46 -0.37 -18.54
C TYR A 183 6.96 -1.56 -19.38
N ASN A 184 6.96 -2.77 -18.80
CA ASN A 184 7.32 -4.05 -19.42
C ASN A 184 8.50 -3.99 -20.41
N LYS A 185 9.65 -3.49 -19.97
CA LYS A 185 10.88 -3.36 -20.77
C LYS A 185 10.69 -2.54 -22.06
N GLY A 186 9.89 -1.47 -22.01
CA GLY A 186 9.64 -0.61 -23.18
C GLY A 186 8.43 -1.01 -24.01
N LYS A 187 7.65 -2.00 -23.56
CA LYS A 187 6.49 -2.55 -24.28
C LYS A 187 5.24 -2.59 -23.39
N PRO A 188 4.80 -1.45 -22.84
CA PRO A 188 3.65 -1.41 -21.93
C PRO A 188 2.37 -2.02 -22.50
N GLU A 189 2.18 -1.97 -23.82
CA GLU A 189 1.06 -2.57 -24.55
C GLU A 189 1.00 -4.10 -24.43
N THR A 190 2.13 -4.73 -24.13
CA THR A 190 2.21 -6.19 -23.90
C THR A 190 2.13 -6.56 -22.42
N ALA A 191 2.03 -5.58 -21.52
CA ALA A 191 2.00 -5.84 -20.08
C ALA A 191 0.66 -6.45 -19.66
N LEU A 192 0.74 -7.56 -18.91
CA LEU A 192 -0.42 -8.17 -18.26
C LEU A 192 -0.40 -7.88 -16.75
N PRO A 193 -1.58 -7.77 -16.11
CA PRO A 193 -1.64 -7.62 -14.67
C PRO A 193 -1.12 -8.89 -14.00
N TRP A 194 -0.43 -8.72 -12.88
CA TRP A 194 0.30 -9.83 -12.25
C TRP A 194 -0.65 -10.90 -11.73
N SER A 195 -0.32 -12.17 -11.95
CA SER A 195 -1.00 -13.32 -11.32
C SER A 195 -0.60 -13.52 -9.87
N THR A 196 0.56 -13.00 -9.49
CA THR A 196 1.11 -13.07 -8.13
C THR A 196 1.84 -11.78 -7.84
N MET A 197 1.74 -11.27 -6.61
CA MET A 197 2.45 -10.08 -6.19
C MET A 197 3.97 -10.23 -6.40
N PRO A 198 4.65 -9.28 -7.07
CA PRO A 198 6.10 -9.30 -7.17
C PRO A 198 6.74 -9.05 -5.79
N PHE A 199 7.53 -10.02 -5.31
CA PHE A 199 8.09 -10.00 -3.96
C PHE A 199 8.96 -8.77 -3.64
N TYR A 200 9.59 -8.16 -4.64
CA TYR A 200 10.46 -7.00 -4.46
C TYR A 200 9.71 -5.71 -4.09
N TYR A 201 8.38 -5.69 -4.17
CA TYR A 201 7.55 -4.60 -3.60
C TYR A 201 7.24 -4.80 -2.12
N MET A 202 7.44 -6.00 -1.56
CA MET A 202 7.13 -6.29 -0.15
C MET A 202 7.86 -5.36 0.84
N PRO A 203 9.18 -5.06 0.69
CA PRO A 203 9.84 -4.06 1.53
C PRO A 203 9.17 -2.68 1.48
N GLN A 204 8.73 -2.24 0.30
CA GLN A 204 8.13 -0.93 0.11
C GLN A 204 6.80 -0.82 0.86
N VAL A 205 5.87 -1.76 0.63
CA VAL A 205 4.53 -1.70 1.24
C VAL A 205 4.57 -1.92 2.75
N GLN A 206 5.47 -2.76 3.25
CA GLN A 206 5.68 -2.94 4.70
C GLN A 206 6.26 -1.68 5.35
N GLY A 207 7.18 -1.00 4.66
CA GLY A 207 7.69 0.30 5.08
C GLY A 207 6.62 1.39 5.13
N GLN A 208 5.71 1.42 4.14
CA GLN A 208 4.59 2.37 4.13
C GLN A 208 3.66 2.14 5.33
N MET A 209 3.31 0.88 5.60
CA MET A 209 2.49 0.50 6.76
C MET A 209 3.12 0.89 8.10
N GLU A 210 4.45 0.73 8.25
CA GLU A 210 5.14 1.19 9.45
C GLU A 210 5.11 2.72 9.59
N ILE A 211 5.56 3.44 8.56
CA ILE A 211 5.74 4.90 8.61
C ILE A 211 4.40 5.62 8.84
N MET A 212 3.35 5.11 8.21
CA MET A 212 2.02 5.73 8.23
C MET A 212 1.09 5.18 9.30
N ASP A 213 1.56 4.19 10.06
CA ASP A 213 0.77 3.44 11.04
C ASP A 213 -0.56 2.95 10.45
N ARG A 214 -0.45 2.04 9.49
CA ARG A 214 -1.56 1.38 8.79
C ARG A 214 -1.36 -0.12 8.80
N GLU A 215 -2.45 -0.88 8.85
CA GLU A 215 -2.38 -2.34 9.02
C GLU A 215 -2.46 -3.13 7.70
N TRP A 216 -2.78 -2.45 6.59
CA TRP A 216 -2.87 -3.08 5.28
C TRP A 216 -2.64 -2.10 4.12
N VAL A 217 -2.18 -2.65 2.99
CA VAL A 217 -2.00 -1.97 1.69
C VAL A 217 -2.73 -2.76 0.62
N ASP A 218 -3.41 -2.06 -0.28
CA ASP A 218 -3.74 -2.57 -1.61
C ASP A 218 -2.64 -2.22 -2.59
N LEU A 219 -1.90 -3.23 -3.04
CA LEU A 219 -1.00 -3.10 -4.17
C LEU A 219 -1.81 -3.35 -5.45
N TYR A 220 -1.99 -2.30 -6.24
CA TYR A 220 -2.75 -2.30 -7.46
C TYR A 220 -1.83 -2.28 -8.68
N CYS A 221 -1.89 -3.33 -9.50
CA CYS A 221 -1.22 -3.38 -10.79
C CYS A 221 -2.22 -3.02 -11.88
N TRP A 222 -1.96 -1.92 -12.58
CA TRP A 222 -2.76 -1.50 -13.72
C TRP A 222 -1.96 -1.61 -15.02
N THR A 223 -2.55 -2.23 -16.03
CA THR A 223 -2.02 -2.26 -17.40
C THR A 223 -3.12 -1.94 -18.39
N GLN A 224 -2.75 -1.70 -19.65
CA GLN A 224 -3.71 -1.52 -20.73
C GLN A 224 -4.56 -2.78 -21.01
N ASN A 225 -4.11 -3.95 -20.55
CA ASN A 225 -4.75 -5.25 -20.79
C ASN A 225 -5.56 -5.76 -19.58
N GLY A 226 -5.63 -4.99 -18.50
CA GLY A 226 -6.35 -5.36 -17.29
C GLY A 226 -5.67 -4.89 -16.01
N SER A 227 -6.16 -5.36 -14.87
CA SER A 227 -5.66 -4.94 -13.57
C SER A 227 -5.74 -6.04 -12.51
N THR A 228 -4.92 -5.97 -11.47
CA THR A 228 -5.02 -6.85 -10.28
C THR A 228 -4.82 -6.06 -9.00
N ILE A 229 -5.60 -6.41 -7.97
CA ILE A 229 -5.48 -5.86 -6.62
C ILE A 229 -4.99 -6.96 -5.68
N PHE A 230 -3.88 -6.74 -5.00
CA PHE A 230 -3.40 -7.61 -3.92
C PHE A 230 -3.50 -6.89 -2.58
N ARG A 231 -4.12 -7.54 -1.59
CA ARG A 231 -4.09 -7.07 -0.20
C ARG A 231 -2.91 -7.67 0.55
N VAL A 232 -2.13 -6.79 1.16
CA VAL A 232 -0.99 -7.13 2.01
C VAL A 232 -1.26 -6.60 3.41
N HIS A 233 -1.04 -7.44 4.42
CA HIS A 233 -1.15 -7.06 5.83
C HIS A 233 0.22 -6.75 6.44
N ARG A 234 0.24 -5.90 7.46
CA ARG A 234 1.45 -5.52 8.19
C ARG A 234 2.06 -6.73 8.89
N GLU A 235 3.34 -6.98 8.64
CA GLU A 235 4.09 -8.09 9.20
C GLU A 235 5.27 -7.59 10.03
N ARG A 236 5.06 -7.47 11.34
CA ARG A 236 6.01 -6.85 12.27
C ARG A 236 7.36 -7.57 12.32
N ASN A 237 7.35 -8.90 12.32
CA ASN A 237 8.58 -9.70 12.31
C ASN A 237 9.40 -9.51 11.02
N TYR A 238 8.72 -9.28 9.89
CA TYR A 238 9.38 -8.96 8.64
C TYR A 238 9.92 -7.53 8.66
N TRP A 239 9.15 -6.58 9.19
CA TRP A 239 9.61 -5.21 9.42
C TRP A 239 10.88 -5.18 10.26
N ASP A 240 10.91 -5.86 11.41
CA ASP A 240 12.07 -5.90 12.30
C ASP A 240 13.34 -6.40 11.57
N LEU A 241 13.19 -7.43 10.74
CA LEU A 241 14.27 -7.93 9.89
C LEU A 241 14.75 -6.84 8.93
N ILE A 242 13.87 -6.30 8.08
CA ILE A 242 14.31 -5.36 7.04
C ILE A 242 14.81 -4.06 7.65
N HIS A 243 14.19 -3.58 8.73
CA HIS A 243 14.58 -2.37 9.43
C HIS A 243 15.99 -2.47 10.01
N SER A 244 16.40 -3.64 10.51
CA SER A 244 17.79 -3.84 10.97
C SER A 244 18.82 -3.60 9.85
N ILE A 245 18.51 -4.06 8.64
CA ILE A 245 19.37 -3.92 7.45
C ILE A 245 19.32 -2.48 6.93
N LEU A 246 18.13 -1.86 6.90
CA LEU A 246 17.97 -0.46 6.51
C LEU A 246 18.74 0.48 7.47
N ARG A 247 18.76 0.16 8.77
CA ARG A 247 19.57 0.91 9.75
C ARG A 247 21.06 0.77 9.50
N GLU A 248 21.55 -0.43 9.18
CA GLU A 248 22.95 -0.61 8.81
C GLU A 248 23.31 0.21 7.57
N PHE A 249 22.50 0.13 6.51
CA PHE A 249 22.69 0.95 5.32
C PHE A 249 22.73 2.45 5.63
N TRP A 250 21.82 2.94 6.48
CA TRP A 250 21.75 4.37 6.77
C TRP A 250 22.82 4.85 7.76
N TRP A 251 22.87 4.26 8.94
CA TRP A 251 23.74 4.70 10.03
C TRP A 251 25.14 4.11 9.98
N GLY A 252 25.34 2.98 9.30
CA GLY A 252 26.64 2.36 9.09
C GLY A 252 27.35 2.83 7.81
N ASN A 253 26.60 3.18 6.76
CA ASN A 253 27.19 3.58 5.48
C ASN A 253 26.92 5.05 5.12
N VAL A 254 25.66 5.50 5.12
CA VAL A 254 25.32 6.84 4.58
C VAL A 254 25.78 7.97 5.50
N ILE A 255 25.44 7.91 6.79
CA ILE A 255 25.70 9.00 7.74
C ILE A 255 27.21 9.21 7.98
N PRO A 256 28.01 8.18 8.26
CA PRO A 256 29.46 8.36 8.46
C PRO A 256 30.16 8.89 7.21
N ALA A 257 29.71 8.48 6.01
CA ALA A 257 30.24 9.01 4.76
C ALA A 257 29.95 10.51 4.59
N ARG A 258 28.73 10.95 4.89
CA ARG A 258 28.35 12.37 4.88
C ARG A 258 29.17 13.18 5.90
N GLU A 259 29.40 12.62 7.08
CA GLU A 259 30.23 13.24 8.11
C GLU A 259 31.69 13.40 7.62
N ALA A 260 32.28 12.36 7.04
CA ALA A 260 33.62 12.43 6.45
C ALA A 260 33.71 13.50 5.34
N LEU A 261 32.71 13.59 4.46
CA LEU A 261 32.64 14.63 3.43
C LEU A 261 32.52 16.03 4.02
N SER A 262 31.75 16.22 5.10
CA SER A 262 31.64 17.53 5.77
C SER A 262 32.96 18.00 6.37
N LEU A 263 33.89 17.08 6.63
CA LEU A 263 35.26 17.34 7.07
C LEU A 263 36.27 17.45 5.92
N GLY A 264 35.83 17.40 4.66
CA GLY A 264 36.69 17.43 3.47
C GLY A 264 37.47 16.14 3.21
N LYS A 265 37.07 15.02 3.82
CA LYS A 265 37.77 13.72 3.72
C LYS A 265 37.09 12.78 2.72
N GLU A 266 37.24 13.06 1.44
CA GLU A 266 36.58 12.30 0.37
C GLU A 266 37.02 10.83 0.29
N GLU A 267 38.30 10.55 0.49
CA GLU A 267 38.80 9.16 0.48
C GLU A 267 38.28 8.37 1.68
N ASP A 268 38.18 8.98 2.86
CA ASP A 268 37.56 8.35 4.04
C ASP A 268 36.08 8.06 3.79
N ALA A 269 35.35 8.95 3.11
CA ALA A 269 33.94 8.74 2.80
C ALA A 269 33.70 7.47 1.96
N LYS A 270 34.60 7.17 1.01
CA LYS A 270 34.52 5.95 0.18
C LYS A 270 34.67 4.65 0.97
N THR A 271 35.34 4.68 2.12
CA THR A 271 35.50 3.48 2.98
C THR A 271 34.18 2.99 3.56
N TYR A 272 33.16 3.84 3.60
CA TYR A 272 31.82 3.52 4.07
C TYR A 272 30.89 3.00 2.97
N GLU A 273 31.37 2.85 1.73
CA GLU A 273 30.57 2.29 0.65
C GLU A 273 30.08 0.87 0.99
N PRO A 274 28.77 0.57 0.89
CA PRO A 274 28.25 -0.73 1.25
C PRO A 274 28.61 -1.79 0.21
N SER A 275 28.79 -3.03 0.66
CA SER A 275 28.78 -4.20 -0.21
C SER A 275 27.48 -4.29 -1.02
N SER A 276 27.51 -4.99 -2.16
CA SER A 276 26.35 -5.16 -3.05
C SER A 276 25.13 -5.80 -2.35
N THR A 277 25.38 -6.64 -1.34
CA THR A 277 24.36 -7.28 -0.51
C THR A 277 24.72 -7.20 0.98
N HIS A 278 23.72 -7.31 1.84
CA HIS A 278 23.89 -7.49 3.28
C HIS A 278 23.88 -9.00 3.61
N LYS A 279 24.48 -9.40 4.74
CA LYS A 279 24.53 -10.81 5.19
C LYS A 279 23.14 -11.47 5.33
N GLN A 280 22.09 -10.67 5.57
CA GLN A 280 20.70 -11.14 5.68
C GLN A 280 19.85 -10.89 4.43
N THR A 281 20.43 -10.42 3.31
CA THR A 281 19.70 -10.20 2.05
C THR A 281 18.95 -11.44 1.59
N GLY A 282 19.58 -12.62 1.64
CA GLY A 282 18.94 -13.88 1.25
C GLY A 282 17.71 -14.22 2.09
N LEU A 283 17.78 -14.00 3.41
CA LEU A 283 16.66 -14.21 4.32
C LEU A 283 15.52 -13.22 4.05
N ALA A 284 15.87 -11.94 3.81
CA ALA A 284 14.88 -10.91 3.48
C ALA A 284 14.14 -11.28 2.17
N ILE A 285 14.86 -11.66 1.11
CA ILE A 285 14.26 -12.12 -0.16
C ILE A 285 13.34 -13.33 0.07
N SER A 286 13.81 -14.34 0.79
CA SER A 286 13.02 -15.54 1.07
C SER A 286 11.71 -15.21 1.78
N LYS A 287 11.75 -14.35 2.81
CA LYS A 287 10.54 -13.90 3.50
C LYS A 287 9.64 -13.04 2.59
N SER A 288 10.21 -12.15 1.76
CA SER A 288 9.42 -11.38 0.80
C SER A 288 8.67 -12.28 -0.18
N ILE A 289 9.32 -13.33 -0.68
CA ILE A 289 8.69 -14.31 -1.60
C ILE A 289 7.54 -15.01 -0.90
N LYS A 290 7.76 -15.50 0.33
CA LYS A 290 6.71 -16.15 1.13
C LYS A 290 5.51 -15.22 1.31
N LEU A 291 5.73 -14.02 1.84
CA LEU A 291 4.66 -13.06 2.09
C LEU A 291 3.92 -12.64 0.81
N ALA A 292 4.64 -12.51 -0.31
CA ALA A 292 4.02 -12.16 -1.58
C ALA A 292 3.16 -13.31 -2.15
N SER A 293 3.51 -14.56 -1.86
CA SER A 293 2.67 -15.72 -2.20
C SER A 293 1.43 -15.85 -1.30
N GLU A 294 1.49 -15.31 -0.09
CA GLU A 294 0.38 -15.27 0.88
C GLU A 294 -0.52 -14.03 0.69
N ALA A 295 -0.07 -13.05 -0.10
CA ALA A 295 -0.84 -11.84 -0.39
C ALA A 295 -2.13 -12.18 -1.14
N LYS A 296 -3.27 -11.79 -0.56
CA LYS A 296 -4.59 -12.13 -1.09
C LYS A 296 -4.88 -11.30 -2.33
N MET A 297 -5.03 -11.94 -3.48
CA MET A 297 -5.65 -11.29 -4.64
C MET A 297 -7.10 -11.00 -4.29
N LEU A 298 -7.53 -9.73 -4.37
CA LEU A 298 -8.92 -9.33 -4.12
C LEU A 298 -9.73 -9.25 -5.41
N CYS A 299 -9.07 -8.84 -6.48
CA CYS A 299 -9.72 -8.56 -7.75
C CYS A 299 -8.74 -8.80 -8.90
N ARG A 300 -9.27 -9.32 -9.99
CA ARG A 300 -8.60 -9.37 -11.28
C ARG A 300 -9.56 -8.90 -12.35
N GLU A 301 -9.05 -8.01 -13.19
CA GLU A 301 -9.73 -7.54 -14.39
C GLU A 301 -8.91 -7.97 -15.60
N ILE A 302 -9.55 -8.57 -16.60
CA ILE A 302 -8.96 -8.86 -17.91
C ILE A 302 -10.01 -8.55 -18.98
N ALA A 303 -9.65 -7.77 -20.00
CA ALA A 303 -10.54 -7.43 -21.12
C ALA A 303 -11.93 -6.93 -20.68
N GLY A 304 -11.99 -6.13 -19.60
CA GLY A 304 -13.23 -5.58 -19.04
C GLY A 304 -14.04 -6.54 -18.16
N HIS A 305 -13.67 -7.83 -18.09
CA HIS A 305 -14.28 -8.77 -17.15
C HIS A 305 -13.62 -8.67 -15.78
N ILE A 306 -14.41 -8.43 -14.75
CA ILE A 306 -13.94 -8.25 -13.36
C ILE A 306 -14.35 -9.48 -12.53
N GLU A 307 -13.36 -10.13 -11.93
CA GLU A 307 -13.53 -11.24 -11.01
C GLU A 307 -13.03 -10.82 -9.61
N PHE A 308 -13.88 -11.01 -8.60
CA PHE A 308 -13.53 -10.79 -7.20
C PHE A 308 -13.26 -12.11 -6.51
N TYR A 309 -12.20 -12.14 -5.69
CA TYR A 309 -11.80 -13.31 -4.92
C TYR A 309 -12.12 -13.10 -3.43
N ARG A 310 -12.72 -14.12 -2.83
CA ARG A 310 -13.15 -14.12 -1.42
C ARG A 310 -12.06 -14.52 -0.46
#